data_AF-R4S2S3-F1
#
_entry.id   AF-R4S2S3-F1
#
_cell.length_a   1.000
_cell.length_b   1.000
_cell.length_c   1.000
_cell.angle_alpha   90.00
_cell.angle_beta   90.00
_cell.angle_gamma   90.00
#
_symmetry.space_group_name_H-M   'P 1'
#
loop_
_entity.id
_entity.type
_entity.pdbx_description
1 polymer ?
#
loop_
_entity_poly.entity_id
_entity_poly.type
_entity_poly.pdbx_seq_one_letter_code
_entity_poly.pdbx_strand_id
1 'polypeptide(L)'
;FSLAPLVPRLSELLGIEVKKADDVIGPEVEKLVADLANGAVLLLENVRFYKEEEKNEPEFAKKLASLADLFVNDAFGTAHRAHASTEGVTKFLKPSVAGFLLQKELDYLDGAVSNPKRPFAAIVGGSKVSSKIGVIESLLEKCDILLLGGGMIFTFYKAQGLSVGSSLVEEDKLELATSLLAKAKAKGVSLLLPSDVVIADKFAPDANSQTVPASAIPDGWMGLDIGPDSVKTFNDALDTTQTIIWNGPMGVFEFDKFAVGTEAVAKKLAELSKKGVTTIIGGGDSVAAVEKVGVADV
;
A
#
# COMPACT_ATOMS: atom_id res chain seq x y z
N PHE A 1 -1.49 22.91 5.06
CA PHE A 1 -0.84 22.13 3.97
C PHE A 1 0.38 22.82 3.36
N SER A 2 0.83 23.97 3.86
CA SER A 2 2.15 24.51 3.46
C SER A 2 3.26 23.54 3.87
N LEU A 3 4.33 23.50 3.08
CA LEU A 3 5.52 22.70 3.33
C LEU A 3 6.54 23.38 4.26
N ALA A 4 6.26 24.61 4.74
CA ALA A 4 7.12 25.31 5.70
C ALA A 4 7.54 24.48 6.93
N PRO A 5 6.67 23.65 7.55
CA PRO A 5 7.08 22.82 8.68
C PRO A 5 8.15 21.75 8.35
N LEU A 6 8.38 21.43 7.07
CA LEU A 6 9.38 20.43 6.67
C LEU A 6 10.80 21.01 6.65
N VAL A 7 10.93 22.33 6.46
CA VAL A 7 12.22 23.01 6.25
C VAL A 7 13.22 22.76 7.40
N PRO A 8 12.84 22.89 8.69
CA PRO A 8 13.79 22.66 9.78
C PRO A 8 14.30 21.22 9.79
N ARG A 9 13.41 20.24 9.62
CA ARG A 9 13.77 18.82 9.66
C ARG A 9 14.61 18.40 8.45
N LEU A 10 14.28 18.90 7.26
CA LEU A 10 15.05 18.61 6.06
C LEU A 10 16.45 19.22 6.12
N SER A 11 16.57 20.45 6.65
CA SER A 11 17.86 21.11 6.84
C SER A 11 18.76 20.36 7.83
N GLU A 12 18.17 19.90 8.95
CA GLU A 12 18.86 19.09 9.94
C GLU A 12 19.39 17.78 9.33
N LEU A 13 18.55 17.05 8.60
CA LEU A 13 18.89 15.75 8.01
C LEU A 13 19.94 15.87 6.89
N LEU A 14 19.92 16.95 6.10
CA LEU A 14 20.88 17.18 5.02
C LEU A 14 22.18 17.84 5.51
N GLY A 15 22.19 18.44 6.70
CA GLY A 15 23.33 19.20 7.21
C GLY A 15 23.61 20.51 6.46
N ILE A 16 22.64 21.00 5.69
CA ILE A 16 22.70 22.25 4.91
C ILE A 16 21.41 23.04 5.10
N GLU A 17 21.48 24.37 4.98
CA GLU A 17 20.29 25.21 5.03
C GLU A 17 19.42 24.99 3.79
N VAL A 18 18.18 24.54 4.00
CA VAL A 18 17.18 24.44 2.94
C VAL A 18 16.42 25.76 2.85
N LYS A 19 16.50 26.41 1.68
CA LYS A 19 15.65 27.56 1.38
C LYS A 19 14.26 27.08 0.98
N LYS A 20 13.24 27.89 1.22
CA LYS A 20 11.86 27.62 0.78
C LYS A 20 11.37 28.75 -0.12
N ALA A 21 10.69 28.40 -1.21
CA ALA A 21 9.89 29.34 -1.98
C ALA A 21 8.44 29.40 -1.46
N ASP A 22 7.81 30.57 -1.53
CA ASP A 22 6.39 30.73 -1.11
C ASP A 22 5.39 30.29 -2.16
N ASP A 23 5.87 29.90 -3.34
CA ASP A 23 5.08 29.35 -4.43
C ASP A 23 5.87 28.24 -5.17
N VAL A 24 5.30 27.68 -6.23
CA VAL A 24 5.92 26.64 -7.07
C VAL A 24 6.30 27.12 -8.46
N ILE A 25 5.74 28.26 -8.90
CA ILE A 25 6.01 28.87 -10.21
C ILE A 25 5.98 30.40 -10.09
N GLY A 26 6.45 31.09 -11.13
CA GLY A 26 6.37 32.53 -11.26
C GLY A 26 7.68 33.27 -10.94
N PRO A 27 7.69 34.61 -11.12
CA PRO A 27 8.94 35.38 -11.19
C PRO A 27 9.81 35.29 -9.92
N GLU A 28 9.20 35.25 -8.74
CA GLU A 28 9.95 35.14 -7.47
C GLU A 28 10.59 33.75 -7.32
N VAL A 29 9.91 32.69 -7.78
CA VAL A 29 10.46 31.33 -7.78
C VAL A 29 11.60 31.22 -8.79
N GLU A 30 11.41 31.74 -10.00
CA GLU A 30 12.44 31.79 -11.04
C GLU A 30 13.70 32.50 -10.55
N LYS A 31 13.55 33.62 -9.84
CA LYS A 31 14.66 34.35 -9.23
C LYS A 31 15.37 33.54 -8.14
N LEU A 32 14.62 32.90 -7.24
CA LEU A 32 15.20 32.06 -6.18
C LEU A 32 16.00 30.88 -6.76
N VAL A 33 15.53 30.29 -7.86
CA VAL A 33 16.21 29.22 -8.59
C VAL A 33 17.47 29.76 -9.29
N ALA A 34 17.39 30.91 -9.96
CA ALA A 34 18.53 31.52 -10.64
C ALA A 34 19.66 31.93 -9.67
N ASP A 35 19.31 32.33 -8.45
CA ASP A 35 20.24 32.70 -7.38
C ASP A 35 20.77 31.49 -6.58
N LEU A 36 20.36 30.25 -6.93
CA LEU A 36 20.72 29.05 -6.19
C LEU A 36 22.16 28.62 -6.51
N ALA A 37 23.02 28.60 -5.48
CA ALA A 37 24.40 28.15 -5.62
C ALA A 37 24.49 26.62 -5.79
N ASN A 38 25.56 26.16 -6.43
CA ASN A 38 25.84 24.72 -6.53
C ASN A 38 25.92 24.08 -5.14
N GLY A 39 25.14 23.01 -4.94
CA GLY A 39 25.04 22.29 -3.66
C GLY A 39 24.00 22.86 -2.68
N ALA A 40 23.32 23.95 -3.01
CA ALA A 40 22.20 24.46 -2.22
C ALA A 40 20.88 23.74 -2.58
N VAL A 41 19.93 23.78 -1.66
CA VAL A 41 18.61 23.14 -1.82
C VAL A 41 17.50 24.17 -1.66
N LEU A 42 16.57 24.16 -2.61
CA LEU A 42 15.34 24.95 -2.59
C LEU A 42 14.13 24.01 -2.55
N LEU A 43 13.30 24.16 -1.52
CA LEU A 43 12.00 23.50 -1.41
C LEU A 43 10.92 24.45 -1.97
N LEU A 44 10.29 24.06 -3.08
CA LEU A 44 9.09 24.75 -3.57
C LEU A 44 7.91 24.53 -2.62
N GLU A 45 6.88 25.37 -2.73
CA GLU A 45 5.64 25.16 -1.98
C GLU A 45 4.87 23.91 -2.48
N ASN A 46 3.76 23.58 -1.82
CA ASN A 46 2.91 22.44 -2.18
C ASN A 46 2.32 22.56 -3.60
N VAL A 47 2.81 21.73 -4.53
CA VAL A 47 2.35 21.70 -5.95
C VAL A 47 0.84 21.52 -6.10
N ARG A 48 0.16 20.90 -5.13
CA ARG A 48 -1.30 20.72 -5.17
C ARG A 48 -2.09 21.96 -4.75
N PHE A 49 -1.43 23.08 -4.45
CA PHE A 49 -2.10 24.38 -4.41
C PHE A 49 -2.60 24.81 -5.79
N TYR A 50 -2.06 24.21 -6.86
CA TYR A 50 -2.56 24.32 -8.22
C TYR A 50 -3.43 23.12 -8.57
N LYS A 51 -4.66 23.36 -9.03
CA LYS A 51 -5.57 22.30 -9.49
C LYS A 51 -5.06 21.63 -10.76
N GLU A 52 -4.22 22.33 -11.48
CA GLU A 52 -3.52 21.96 -12.69
C GLU A 52 -2.56 20.78 -12.47
N GLU A 53 -2.05 20.61 -11.25
CA GLU A 53 -1.15 19.51 -10.86
C GLU A 53 -1.81 18.15 -11.07
N GLU A 54 -2.96 17.91 -10.44
CA GLU A 54 -3.66 16.62 -10.50
C GLU A 54 -4.29 16.35 -11.87
N LYS A 55 -4.55 17.41 -12.64
CA LYS A 55 -5.03 17.34 -14.02
C LYS A 55 -3.92 17.14 -15.05
N ASN A 56 -2.66 17.21 -14.62
CA ASN A 56 -1.49 17.11 -15.50
C ASN A 56 -1.55 18.12 -16.66
N GLU A 57 -1.90 19.38 -16.36
CA GLU A 57 -2.06 20.38 -17.41
C GLU A 57 -0.69 20.73 -18.03
N PRO A 58 -0.52 20.64 -19.37
CA PRO A 58 0.77 20.83 -20.02
C PRO A 58 1.44 22.17 -19.75
N GLU A 59 0.67 23.26 -19.68
CA GLU A 59 1.21 24.59 -19.41
C GLU A 59 1.75 24.74 -17.98
N PHE A 60 1.14 24.05 -17.01
CA PHE A 60 1.65 24.02 -15.64
C PHE A 60 2.92 23.18 -15.54
N ALA A 61 2.94 21.99 -16.16
CA ALA A 61 4.12 21.15 -16.26
C ALA A 61 5.30 21.88 -16.95
N LYS A 62 5.03 22.68 -17.99
CA LYS A 62 6.03 23.48 -18.68
C LYS A 62 6.64 24.56 -17.77
N LYS A 63 5.83 25.23 -16.95
CA LYS A 63 6.31 26.24 -15.97
C LYS A 63 7.14 25.62 -14.86
N LEU A 64 6.78 24.43 -14.39
CA LEU A 64 7.63 23.67 -13.45
C LEU A 64 8.96 23.29 -14.11
N ALA A 65 8.88 22.77 -15.35
CA ALA A 65 10.05 22.35 -16.10
C ALA A 65 11.01 23.50 -16.43
N SER A 66 10.53 24.74 -16.60
CA SER A 66 11.43 25.88 -16.88
C SER A 66 12.37 26.24 -15.73
N LEU A 67 12.19 25.65 -14.54
CA LEU A 67 13.03 25.88 -13.36
C LEU A 67 14.25 24.94 -13.30
N ALA A 68 14.41 24.00 -14.24
CA ALA A 68 15.45 22.98 -14.15
C ALA A 68 15.98 22.56 -15.52
N ASP A 69 17.14 21.91 -15.52
CA ASP A 69 17.74 21.32 -16.74
C ASP A 69 17.42 19.82 -16.89
N LEU A 70 17.16 19.13 -15.78
CA LEU A 70 16.91 17.68 -15.73
C LEU A 70 15.86 17.36 -14.67
N PHE A 71 15.25 16.19 -14.80
CA PHE A 71 14.27 15.69 -13.84
C PHE A 71 14.75 14.42 -13.16
N VAL A 72 14.70 14.40 -11.84
CA VAL A 72 14.88 13.19 -11.03
C VAL A 72 13.56 12.89 -10.35
N ASN A 73 12.94 11.76 -10.68
CA ASN A 73 11.79 11.27 -9.95
C ASN A 73 12.28 10.33 -8.84
N ASP A 74 12.14 10.77 -7.59
CA ASP A 74 12.43 9.93 -6.42
C ASP A 74 11.17 9.66 -5.57
N ALA A 75 9.99 9.88 -6.14
CA ALA A 75 8.70 9.84 -5.44
C ALA A 75 7.84 8.64 -5.90
N PHE A 76 8.29 7.41 -5.59
CA PHE A 76 7.59 6.17 -5.95
C PHE A 76 6.12 6.15 -5.52
N GLY A 77 5.82 6.61 -4.31
CA GLY A 77 4.45 6.65 -3.78
C GLY A 77 3.46 7.48 -4.61
N THR A 78 3.96 8.39 -5.45
CA THR A 78 3.13 9.20 -6.37
C THR A 78 3.30 8.80 -7.84
N ALA A 79 4.23 7.91 -8.18
CA ALA A 79 4.56 7.54 -9.55
C ALA A 79 3.41 6.82 -10.30
N HIS A 80 2.44 6.26 -9.57
CA HIS A 80 1.24 5.64 -10.15
C HIS A 80 0.21 6.65 -10.67
N ARG A 81 0.43 7.96 -10.47
CA ARG A 81 -0.45 9.03 -10.95
C ARG A 81 0.25 9.86 -12.01
N ALA A 82 -0.42 10.07 -13.13
CA ALA A 82 0.03 10.98 -14.16
C ALA A 82 -0.34 12.42 -13.76
N HIS A 83 0.49 13.08 -12.95
CA HIS A 83 0.36 14.48 -12.57
C HIS A 83 1.43 15.33 -13.25
N ALA A 84 1.30 16.66 -13.19
CA ALA A 84 2.27 17.56 -13.81
C ALA A 84 3.68 17.37 -13.23
N SER A 85 3.82 17.32 -11.90
CA SER A 85 5.13 17.16 -11.23
C SER A 85 5.75 15.76 -11.34
N THR A 86 4.96 14.73 -11.68
CA THR A 86 5.43 13.33 -11.71
C THR A 86 5.61 12.77 -13.12
N GLU A 87 4.77 13.19 -14.07
CA GLU A 87 4.76 12.73 -15.47
C GLU A 87 4.88 13.90 -16.44
N GLY A 88 4.12 14.98 -16.24
CA GLY A 88 4.04 16.08 -17.20
C GLY A 88 5.40 16.75 -17.46
N VAL A 89 6.17 17.01 -16.41
CA VAL A 89 7.52 17.61 -16.50
C VAL A 89 8.47 16.81 -17.38
N THR A 90 8.31 15.48 -17.46
CA THR A 90 9.18 14.59 -18.26
C THR A 90 9.07 14.84 -19.77
N LYS A 91 7.99 15.48 -20.21
CA LYS A 91 7.78 15.87 -21.62
C LYS A 91 8.67 17.05 -22.02
N PHE A 92 9.13 17.83 -21.05
CA PHE A 92 9.90 19.06 -21.25
C PHE A 92 11.35 18.92 -20.77
N LEU A 93 11.60 18.13 -19.73
CA LEU A 93 12.94 17.91 -19.15
C LEU A 93 13.59 16.64 -19.67
N LYS A 94 14.81 16.77 -20.21
CA LYS A 94 15.65 15.63 -20.61
C LYS A 94 17.11 15.86 -20.16
N PRO A 95 17.73 14.92 -19.44
CA PRO A 95 17.22 13.59 -19.10
C PRO A 95 16.17 13.61 -17.97
N SER A 96 15.27 12.62 -18.01
CA SER A 96 14.35 12.29 -16.92
C SER A 96 14.75 10.92 -16.36
N VAL A 97 15.16 10.87 -15.09
CA VAL A 97 15.77 9.68 -14.48
C VAL A 97 15.11 9.32 -13.15
N ALA A 98 15.29 8.07 -12.72
CA ALA A 98 14.90 7.64 -11.37
C ALA A 98 15.97 8.07 -10.36
N GLY A 99 15.53 8.56 -9.20
CA GLY A 99 16.39 8.67 -8.01
C GLY A 99 16.58 7.29 -7.35
N PHE A 100 17.36 7.25 -6.27
CA PHE A 100 17.73 5.99 -5.61
C PHE A 100 16.56 5.30 -4.90
N LEU A 101 15.63 6.07 -4.31
CA LEU A 101 14.42 5.49 -3.70
C LEU A 101 13.54 4.89 -4.79
N LEU A 102 13.27 5.63 -5.87
CA LEU A 102 12.47 5.10 -6.97
C LEU A 102 13.13 3.88 -7.62
N GLN A 103 14.44 3.93 -7.86
CA GLN A 103 15.20 2.80 -8.40
C GLN A 103 15.07 1.57 -7.48
N LYS A 104 15.32 1.74 -6.18
CA LYS A 104 15.20 0.67 -5.20
C LYS A 104 13.80 0.04 -5.24
N GLU A 105 12.75 0.86 -5.21
CA GLU A 105 11.37 0.36 -5.26
C GLU A 105 11.09 -0.44 -6.54
N LEU A 106 11.57 0.04 -7.70
CA LEU A 106 11.43 -0.65 -8.98
C LEU A 106 12.21 -1.96 -9.02
N ASP A 107 13.47 -1.97 -8.58
CA ASP A 107 14.31 -3.17 -8.57
C ASP A 107 13.73 -4.26 -7.65
N TYR A 108 13.19 -3.86 -6.48
CA TYR A 108 12.54 -4.77 -5.54
C TYR A 108 11.22 -5.33 -6.10
N LEU A 109 10.38 -4.48 -6.69
CA LEU A 109 9.09 -4.90 -7.24
C LEU A 109 9.25 -5.75 -8.50
N ASP A 110 10.12 -5.37 -9.43
CA ASP A 110 10.35 -6.14 -10.65
C ASP A 110 11.00 -7.49 -10.31
N GLY A 111 12.06 -7.50 -9.48
CA GLY A 111 12.73 -8.73 -9.08
C GLY A 111 11.78 -9.73 -8.41
N ALA A 112 10.97 -9.27 -7.47
CA ALA A 112 10.10 -10.16 -6.71
C ALA A 112 8.77 -10.51 -7.40
N VAL A 113 8.30 -9.71 -8.35
CA VAL A 113 7.03 -9.98 -9.02
C VAL A 113 7.23 -10.61 -10.40
N SER A 114 8.29 -10.25 -11.13
CA SER A 114 8.55 -10.79 -12.48
C SER A 114 9.25 -12.15 -12.44
N ASN A 115 10.14 -12.39 -11.47
CA ASN A 115 10.82 -13.69 -11.31
C ASN A 115 11.01 -14.08 -9.82
N PRO A 116 9.92 -14.27 -9.05
CA PRO A 116 9.99 -14.61 -7.63
C PRO A 116 10.70 -15.94 -7.39
N LYS A 117 11.37 -16.07 -6.23
CA LYS A 117 11.73 -17.39 -5.71
C LYS A 117 10.45 -18.08 -5.23
N ARG A 118 10.25 -19.31 -5.70
CA ARG A 118 9.05 -20.09 -5.39
C ARG A 118 9.27 -21.07 -4.23
N PRO A 119 8.24 -21.37 -3.43
CA PRO A 119 6.86 -20.89 -3.56
C PRO A 119 6.69 -19.39 -3.26
N PHE A 120 5.93 -18.69 -4.11
CA PHE A 120 5.61 -17.27 -4.00
C PHE A 120 4.21 -17.10 -3.39
N ALA A 121 4.14 -16.49 -2.22
CA ALA A 121 2.86 -16.13 -1.60
C ALA A 121 2.57 -14.63 -1.75
N ALA A 122 1.28 -14.32 -1.87
CA ALA A 122 0.78 -12.97 -1.76
C ALA A 122 -0.28 -12.87 -0.67
N ILE A 123 -0.24 -11.80 0.10
CA ILE A 123 -1.19 -11.48 1.16
C ILE A 123 -1.88 -10.19 0.76
N VAL A 124 -3.19 -10.21 0.59
CA VAL A 124 -3.97 -9.03 0.19
C VAL A 124 -5.07 -8.78 1.21
N GLY A 125 -5.05 -7.61 1.83
CA GLY A 125 -6.05 -7.20 2.81
C GLY A 125 -6.66 -5.84 2.49
N GLY A 126 -7.22 -5.21 3.53
CA GLY A 126 -7.94 -3.93 3.43
C GLY A 126 -9.46 -4.10 3.33
N SER A 127 -10.17 -2.97 3.21
CA SER A 127 -11.61 -2.93 3.44
C SER A 127 -12.46 -3.29 2.21
N LYS A 128 -11.98 -3.04 0.99
CA LYS A 128 -12.80 -3.14 -0.24
C LYS A 128 -12.11 -3.96 -1.33
N VAL A 129 -12.85 -4.91 -1.91
CA VAL A 129 -12.44 -5.69 -3.09
C VAL A 129 -12.16 -4.75 -4.26
N SER A 130 -13.02 -3.75 -4.49
CA SER A 130 -12.90 -2.80 -5.61
C SER A 130 -11.56 -2.08 -5.67
N SER A 131 -10.97 -1.78 -4.51
CA SER A 131 -9.66 -1.13 -4.39
C SER A 131 -8.48 -2.06 -4.67
N LYS A 132 -8.70 -3.40 -4.67
CA LYS A 132 -7.66 -4.43 -4.76
C LYS A 132 -7.78 -5.33 -5.98
N ILE A 133 -8.79 -5.13 -6.85
CA ILE A 133 -9.05 -5.98 -8.03
C ILE A 133 -7.79 -6.18 -8.86
N GLY A 134 -7.18 -5.08 -9.34
CA GLY A 134 -6.01 -5.17 -10.21
C GLY A 134 -4.80 -5.83 -9.53
N VAL A 135 -4.64 -5.64 -8.21
CA VAL A 135 -3.60 -6.28 -7.42
C VAL A 135 -3.84 -7.79 -7.35
N ILE A 136 -5.05 -8.22 -7.00
CA ILE A 136 -5.43 -9.64 -6.95
C ILE A 136 -5.29 -10.30 -8.32
N GLU A 137 -5.82 -9.68 -9.37
CA GLU A 137 -5.75 -10.21 -10.73
C GLU A 137 -4.31 -10.40 -11.20
N SER A 138 -3.45 -9.41 -10.97
CA SER A 138 -2.02 -9.49 -11.29
C SER A 138 -1.31 -10.59 -10.52
N LEU A 139 -1.61 -10.70 -9.21
CA LEU A 139 -0.98 -11.71 -8.35
C LEU A 139 -1.47 -13.12 -8.67
N LEU A 140 -2.74 -13.31 -9.04
CA LEU A 140 -3.27 -14.62 -9.48
C LEU A 140 -2.54 -15.16 -10.72
N GLU A 141 -1.93 -14.30 -11.55
CA GLU A 141 -1.11 -14.73 -12.68
C GLU A 141 0.27 -15.25 -12.25
N LYS A 142 0.73 -14.94 -11.03
CA LYS A 142 2.14 -15.01 -10.65
C LYS A 142 2.40 -15.83 -9.38
N CYS A 143 1.55 -15.73 -8.35
CA CYS A 143 1.75 -16.40 -7.06
C CYS A 143 1.30 -17.86 -7.07
N ASP A 144 1.87 -18.65 -6.16
CA ASP A 144 1.45 -20.03 -5.87
C ASP A 144 0.37 -20.07 -4.78
N ILE A 145 0.42 -19.10 -3.85
CA ILE A 145 -0.49 -18.99 -2.71
C ILE A 145 -1.00 -17.55 -2.62
N LEU A 146 -2.31 -17.38 -2.44
CA LEU A 146 -2.95 -16.07 -2.22
C LEU A 146 -3.77 -16.11 -0.93
N LEU A 147 -3.34 -15.34 0.07
CA LEU A 147 -4.06 -15.16 1.35
C LEU A 147 -4.89 -13.88 1.26
N LEU A 148 -6.18 -13.94 1.53
CA LEU A 148 -7.03 -12.75 1.60
C LEU A 148 -7.44 -12.45 3.05
N GLY A 149 -7.40 -11.17 3.44
CA GLY A 149 -7.82 -10.71 4.77
C GLY A 149 -8.53 -9.36 4.73
N GLY A 150 -8.76 -8.75 5.89
CA GLY A 150 -9.43 -7.46 6.00
C GLY A 150 -10.94 -7.53 5.69
N GLY A 151 -11.60 -6.37 5.63
CA GLY A 151 -13.04 -6.28 5.36
C GLY A 151 -13.46 -6.85 4.00
N MET A 152 -12.55 -6.90 3.03
CA MET A 152 -12.89 -7.39 1.69
C MET A 152 -13.29 -8.87 1.64
N ILE A 153 -12.89 -9.70 2.62
CA ILE A 153 -13.23 -11.13 2.65
C ILE A 153 -14.73 -11.39 2.77
N PHE A 154 -15.49 -10.46 3.38
CA PHE A 154 -16.93 -10.66 3.57
C PHE A 154 -17.71 -10.60 2.24
N THR A 155 -17.21 -9.88 1.23
CA THR A 155 -17.73 -9.96 -0.14
C THR A 155 -17.51 -11.36 -0.74
N PHE A 156 -16.38 -12.01 -0.46
CA PHE A 156 -16.13 -13.40 -0.90
C PHE A 156 -17.02 -14.40 -0.17
N TYR A 157 -17.18 -14.27 1.14
CA TYR A 157 -18.08 -15.13 1.91
C TYR A 157 -19.54 -14.97 1.48
N LYS A 158 -19.99 -13.73 1.27
CA LYS A 158 -21.33 -13.45 0.76
C LYS A 158 -21.55 -14.08 -0.63
N ALA A 159 -20.55 -13.98 -1.51
CA ALA A 159 -20.59 -14.61 -2.83
C ALA A 159 -20.64 -16.15 -2.77
N GLN A 160 -20.11 -16.76 -1.70
CA GLN A 160 -20.21 -18.20 -1.42
C GLN A 160 -21.54 -18.58 -0.71
N GLY A 161 -22.43 -17.62 -0.45
CA GLY A 161 -23.71 -17.84 0.20
C GLY A 161 -23.66 -17.89 1.73
N LEU A 162 -22.55 -17.46 2.36
CA LEU A 162 -22.43 -17.40 3.81
C LEU A 162 -23.12 -16.16 4.39
N SER A 163 -23.62 -16.27 5.62
CA SER A 163 -24.04 -15.11 6.40
C SER A 163 -22.82 -14.33 6.87
N VAL A 164 -22.89 -13.00 6.74
CA VAL A 164 -21.80 -12.08 7.12
C VAL A 164 -22.27 -11.02 8.11
N GLY A 165 -23.47 -11.16 8.66
CA GLY A 165 -24.06 -10.20 9.59
C GLY A 165 -24.07 -8.78 9.02
N SER A 166 -23.50 -7.84 9.78
CA SER A 166 -23.32 -6.43 9.43
C SER A 166 -21.91 -6.11 8.91
N SER A 167 -21.16 -7.12 8.48
CA SER A 167 -19.81 -6.92 7.92
C SER A 167 -19.84 -6.18 6.58
N LEU A 168 -18.72 -5.58 6.21
CA LEU A 168 -18.61 -4.77 4.99
C LEU A 168 -18.68 -5.64 3.72
N VAL A 169 -19.70 -5.42 2.89
CA VAL A 169 -19.90 -6.14 1.63
C VAL A 169 -20.06 -5.17 0.47
N GLU A 170 -19.41 -5.46 -0.66
CA GLU A 170 -19.64 -4.80 -1.94
C GLU A 170 -20.59 -5.66 -2.79
N GLU A 171 -21.90 -5.41 -2.66
CA GLU A 171 -22.96 -6.20 -3.30
C GLU A 171 -22.82 -6.21 -4.84
N ASP A 172 -22.34 -5.13 -5.44
CA ASP A 172 -22.09 -5.00 -6.88
C ASP A 172 -20.80 -5.73 -7.34
N LYS A 173 -20.09 -6.40 -6.42
CA LYS A 173 -18.83 -7.13 -6.68
C LYS A 173 -18.90 -8.63 -6.35
N LEU A 174 -20.07 -9.18 -6.04
CA LEU A 174 -20.22 -10.61 -5.73
C LEU A 174 -19.86 -11.51 -6.93
N GLU A 175 -20.28 -11.14 -8.14
CA GLU A 175 -19.93 -11.87 -9.36
C GLU A 175 -18.42 -11.86 -9.60
N LEU A 176 -17.78 -10.72 -9.35
CA LEU A 176 -16.33 -10.58 -9.45
C LEU A 176 -15.61 -11.44 -8.40
N ALA A 177 -16.06 -11.43 -7.15
CA ALA A 177 -15.46 -12.29 -6.11
C ALA A 177 -15.57 -13.78 -6.49
N THR A 178 -16.71 -14.19 -7.05
CA THR A 178 -16.92 -15.55 -7.57
C THR A 178 -15.97 -15.87 -8.72
N SER A 179 -15.79 -14.95 -9.67
CA SER A 179 -14.90 -15.16 -10.81
C SER A 179 -13.42 -15.22 -10.40
N LEU A 180 -13.00 -14.44 -9.40
CA LEU A 180 -11.65 -14.49 -8.84
C LEU A 180 -11.36 -15.84 -8.16
N LEU A 181 -12.31 -16.39 -7.39
CA LEU A 181 -12.19 -17.73 -6.79
C LEU A 181 -12.05 -18.81 -7.88
N ALA A 182 -12.88 -18.73 -8.94
CA ALA A 182 -12.82 -19.66 -10.06
C ALA A 182 -11.50 -19.54 -10.83
N LYS A 183 -11.00 -18.31 -11.04
CA LYS A 183 -9.71 -18.02 -11.70
C LYS A 183 -8.54 -18.59 -10.91
N ALA A 184 -8.53 -18.43 -9.58
CA ALA A 184 -7.51 -19.02 -8.72
C ALA A 184 -7.46 -20.55 -8.88
N LYS A 185 -8.63 -21.21 -8.82
CA LYS A 185 -8.74 -22.66 -9.03
C LYS A 185 -8.27 -23.08 -10.41
N ALA A 186 -8.68 -22.37 -11.47
CA ALA A 186 -8.28 -22.68 -12.85
C ALA A 186 -6.77 -22.57 -13.08
N LYS A 187 -6.10 -21.71 -12.31
CA LYS A 187 -4.64 -21.51 -12.37
C LYS A 187 -3.85 -22.39 -11.40
N GLY A 188 -4.54 -23.14 -10.54
CA GLY A 188 -3.89 -23.92 -9.48
C GLY A 188 -3.28 -23.07 -8.36
N VAL A 189 -3.71 -21.81 -8.21
CA VAL A 189 -3.30 -20.96 -7.09
C VAL A 189 -4.05 -21.39 -5.84
N SER A 190 -3.32 -21.61 -4.74
CA SER A 190 -3.94 -21.89 -3.44
C SER A 190 -4.47 -20.60 -2.82
N LEU A 191 -5.74 -20.29 -3.07
CA LEU A 191 -6.41 -19.13 -2.48
C LEU A 191 -7.00 -19.50 -1.13
N LEU A 192 -6.51 -18.86 -0.06
CA LEU A 192 -6.92 -19.07 1.31
C LEU A 192 -7.74 -17.88 1.82
N LEU A 193 -8.95 -18.18 2.28
CA LEU A 193 -9.80 -17.28 3.05
C LEU A 193 -9.73 -17.68 4.54
N PRO A 194 -9.91 -16.73 5.48
CA PRO A 194 -10.00 -17.03 6.90
C PRO A 194 -11.10 -18.06 7.21
N SER A 195 -10.85 -19.01 8.10
CA SER A 195 -11.83 -19.99 8.58
C SER A 195 -12.64 -19.47 9.76
N ASP A 196 -12.09 -18.52 10.50
CA ASP A 196 -12.66 -17.87 11.68
C ASP A 196 -12.32 -16.37 11.66
N VAL A 197 -13.15 -15.58 12.33
CA VAL A 197 -13.06 -14.12 12.36
C VAL A 197 -13.34 -13.61 13.76
N VAL A 198 -12.70 -12.49 14.10
CA VAL A 198 -13.06 -11.70 15.29
C VAL A 198 -14.16 -10.73 14.89
N ILE A 199 -15.33 -10.89 15.52
CA ILE A 199 -16.51 -10.06 15.28
C ILE A 199 -16.74 -9.09 16.44
N ALA A 200 -17.42 -7.98 16.14
CA ALA A 200 -17.82 -6.99 17.12
C ALA A 200 -19.28 -6.54 16.93
N ASP A 201 -19.90 -6.06 18.01
CA ASP A 201 -21.27 -5.52 17.99
C ASP A 201 -21.36 -4.07 17.48
N LYS A 202 -20.21 -3.36 17.41
CA LYS A 202 -20.06 -2.02 16.83
C LYS A 202 -18.65 -1.79 16.30
N PHE A 203 -18.51 -0.82 15.40
CA PHE A 203 -17.21 -0.36 14.90
C PHE A 203 -16.58 0.63 15.90
N ALA A 204 -15.97 0.13 16.97
CA ALA A 204 -15.34 0.96 18.00
C ALA A 204 -14.26 0.18 18.77
N PRO A 205 -13.24 0.84 19.33
CA PRO A 205 -12.19 0.16 20.12
C PRO A 205 -12.75 -0.52 21.38
N ASP A 206 -13.83 0.02 21.95
CA ASP A 206 -14.49 -0.48 23.16
C ASP A 206 -15.61 -1.50 22.89
N ALA A 207 -15.81 -1.94 21.64
CA ALA A 207 -16.87 -2.87 21.27
C ALA A 207 -16.78 -4.22 21.99
N ASN A 208 -17.93 -4.87 22.22
CA ASN A 208 -17.91 -6.27 22.65
C ASN A 208 -17.42 -7.11 21.48
N SER A 209 -16.59 -8.11 21.75
CA SER A 209 -15.98 -8.95 20.71
C SER A 209 -16.00 -10.41 21.06
N GLN A 210 -16.08 -11.25 20.03
CA GLN A 210 -15.94 -12.69 20.13
C GLN A 210 -15.35 -13.25 18.84
N THR A 211 -14.78 -14.46 18.91
CA THR A 211 -14.32 -15.19 17.74
C THR A 211 -15.38 -16.20 17.33
N VAL A 212 -15.71 -16.23 16.05
CA VAL A 212 -16.66 -17.19 15.48
C VAL A 212 -16.10 -17.79 14.18
N PRO A 213 -16.55 -18.99 13.77
CA PRO A 213 -16.33 -19.47 12.41
C PRO A 213 -16.85 -18.46 11.38
N ALA A 214 -16.16 -18.31 10.25
CA ALA A 214 -16.56 -17.38 9.19
C ALA A 214 -17.96 -17.69 8.60
N SER A 215 -18.43 -18.92 8.76
CA SER A 215 -19.77 -19.38 8.37
C SER A 215 -20.88 -19.08 9.38
N ALA A 216 -20.54 -18.54 10.56
CA ALA A 216 -21.45 -18.41 11.70
C ALA A 216 -21.48 -16.98 12.28
N ILE A 217 -21.31 -15.96 11.44
CA ILE A 217 -21.38 -14.55 11.86
C ILE A 217 -22.85 -14.19 12.18
N PRO A 218 -23.20 -13.82 13.43
CA PRO A 218 -24.56 -13.47 13.80
C PRO A 218 -25.02 -12.14 13.18
N ASP A 219 -26.34 -11.99 13.02
CA ASP A 219 -26.94 -10.72 12.60
C ASP A 219 -26.61 -9.59 13.60
N GLY A 220 -26.33 -8.40 13.07
CA GLY A 220 -25.94 -7.23 13.87
C GLY A 220 -24.46 -7.20 14.27
N TRP A 221 -23.72 -8.30 14.09
CA TRP A 221 -22.28 -8.35 14.33
C TRP A 221 -21.49 -8.18 13.04
N MET A 222 -20.31 -7.58 13.12
CA MET A 222 -19.41 -7.34 11.98
C MET A 222 -18.02 -7.90 12.25
N GLY A 223 -17.42 -8.57 11.27
CA GLY A 223 -16.05 -9.03 11.37
C GLY A 223 -15.05 -7.89 11.17
N LEU A 224 -14.10 -7.77 12.10
CA LEU A 224 -13.14 -6.68 12.15
C LEU A 224 -11.68 -7.16 12.15
N ASP A 225 -11.42 -8.46 12.31
CA ASP A 225 -10.09 -9.07 12.18
C ASP A 225 -10.20 -10.56 11.84
N ILE A 226 -9.12 -11.17 11.41
CA ILE A 226 -9.02 -12.63 11.23
C ILE A 226 -8.88 -13.33 12.59
N GLY A 227 -9.49 -14.51 12.73
CA GLY A 227 -9.42 -15.27 13.96
C GLY A 227 -8.11 -16.05 14.14
N PRO A 228 -7.86 -16.58 15.35
CA PRO A 228 -6.64 -17.32 15.68
C PRO A 228 -6.41 -18.56 14.81
N ASP A 229 -7.44 -19.28 14.39
CA ASP A 229 -7.26 -20.47 13.53
C ASP A 229 -6.81 -20.08 12.12
N SER A 230 -7.33 -18.95 11.62
CA SER A 230 -6.94 -18.35 10.35
C SER A 230 -5.52 -17.82 10.40
N VAL A 231 -5.13 -17.13 11.49
CA VAL A 231 -3.76 -16.70 11.72
C VAL A 231 -2.80 -17.89 11.67
N LYS A 232 -3.14 -18.97 12.37
CA LYS A 232 -2.33 -20.19 12.35
C LYS A 232 -2.21 -20.76 10.94
N THR A 233 -3.33 -20.91 10.24
CA THR A 233 -3.37 -21.45 8.86
C THR A 233 -2.56 -20.60 7.89
N PHE A 234 -2.65 -19.27 8.01
CA PHE A 234 -1.89 -18.34 7.17
C PHE A 234 -0.40 -18.47 7.46
N ASN A 235 0.00 -18.48 8.73
CA ASN A 235 1.41 -18.62 9.12
C ASN A 235 2.01 -19.96 8.65
N ASP A 236 1.26 -21.06 8.80
CA ASP A 236 1.67 -22.40 8.34
C ASP A 236 1.87 -22.41 6.81
N ALA A 237 1.02 -21.73 6.04
CA ALA A 237 1.18 -21.59 4.60
C ALA A 237 2.42 -20.76 4.24
N LEU A 238 2.66 -19.65 4.95
CA LEU A 238 3.81 -18.76 4.72
C LEU A 238 5.16 -19.42 5.02
N ASP A 239 5.21 -20.36 5.98
CA ASP A 239 6.43 -21.12 6.30
C ASP A 239 6.98 -21.93 5.12
N THR A 240 6.16 -22.21 4.12
CA THR A 240 6.56 -22.98 2.93
C THR A 240 7.17 -22.12 1.81
N THR A 241 7.19 -20.79 1.98
CA THR A 241 7.42 -19.85 0.89
C THR A 241 8.86 -19.33 0.85
N GLN A 242 9.27 -18.83 -0.32
CA GLN A 242 10.58 -18.22 -0.55
C GLN A 242 10.47 -16.75 -0.92
N THR A 243 9.30 -16.30 -1.37
CA THR A 243 8.99 -14.90 -1.60
C THR A 243 7.57 -14.63 -1.12
N ILE A 244 7.38 -13.51 -0.43
CA ILE A 244 6.09 -13.07 0.09
C ILE A 244 5.90 -11.60 -0.25
N ILE A 245 4.74 -11.24 -0.80
CA ILE A 245 4.31 -9.85 -0.91
C ILE A 245 3.07 -9.62 -0.05
N TRP A 246 3.02 -8.52 0.69
CA TRP A 246 1.89 -8.16 1.55
C TRP A 246 1.36 -6.77 1.21
N ASN A 247 0.06 -6.68 0.91
CA ASN A 247 -0.64 -5.43 0.63
C ASN A 247 -2.01 -5.36 1.31
N GLY A 248 -2.07 -4.73 2.47
CA GLY A 248 -3.28 -4.38 3.20
C GLY A 248 -3.45 -5.17 4.50
N PRO A 249 -3.92 -4.53 5.58
CA PRO A 249 -4.05 -5.17 6.90
C PRO A 249 -5.11 -6.27 6.91
N MET A 250 -5.02 -7.17 7.89
CA MET A 250 -5.95 -8.30 8.06
C MET A 250 -7.22 -7.92 8.84
N GLY A 251 -7.20 -6.77 9.51
CA GLY A 251 -8.29 -6.24 10.33
C GLY A 251 -8.19 -4.72 10.52
N VAL A 252 -9.02 -4.18 11.40
CA VAL A 252 -9.04 -2.76 11.80
C VAL A 252 -7.93 -2.51 12.82
N PHE A 253 -6.69 -2.52 12.34
CA PHE A 253 -5.47 -2.49 13.17
C PHE A 253 -5.27 -1.21 13.98
N GLU A 254 -6.03 -0.16 13.67
CA GLU A 254 -6.11 1.07 14.45
C GLU A 254 -6.71 0.82 15.84
N PHE A 255 -7.52 -0.23 16.01
CA PHE A 255 -8.06 -0.65 17.28
C PHE A 255 -7.30 -1.90 17.76
N ASP A 256 -6.63 -1.82 18.91
CA ASP A 256 -5.75 -2.90 19.39
C ASP A 256 -6.44 -4.26 19.49
N LYS A 257 -7.74 -4.28 19.81
CA LYS A 257 -8.59 -5.48 19.86
C LYS A 257 -8.74 -6.19 18.50
N PHE A 258 -8.58 -5.46 17.40
CA PHE A 258 -8.73 -5.95 16.01
C PHE A 258 -7.43 -5.79 15.20
N ALA A 259 -6.30 -5.62 15.91
CA ALA A 259 -4.97 -5.56 15.30
C ALA A 259 -4.26 -6.92 15.30
N VAL A 260 -4.71 -7.87 16.12
CA VAL A 260 -4.00 -9.12 16.43
C VAL A 260 -3.63 -9.92 15.18
N GLY A 261 -4.54 -10.07 14.22
CA GLY A 261 -4.29 -10.77 12.97
C GLY A 261 -3.27 -10.06 12.09
N THR A 262 -3.37 -8.73 12.00
CA THR A 262 -2.41 -7.89 11.27
C THR A 262 -1.01 -7.97 11.91
N GLU A 263 -0.93 -7.88 13.23
CA GLU A 263 0.33 -8.01 13.95
C GLU A 263 0.96 -9.40 13.82
N ALA A 264 0.13 -10.45 13.84
CA ALA A 264 0.62 -11.82 13.71
C ALA A 264 1.25 -12.05 12.33
N VAL A 265 0.62 -11.56 11.26
CA VAL A 265 1.20 -11.58 9.91
C VAL A 265 2.50 -10.75 9.87
N ALA A 266 2.50 -9.53 10.39
CA ALA A 266 3.70 -8.69 10.44
C ALA A 266 4.89 -9.38 11.15
N LYS A 267 4.64 -9.96 12.34
CA LYS A 267 5.65 -10.70 13.11
C LYS A 267 6.14 -11.94 12.36
N LYS A 268 5.24 -12.64 11.67
CA LYS A 268 5.60 -13.82 10.87
C LYS A 268 6.51 -13.46 9.71
N LEU A 269 6.18 -12.39 8.98
CA LEU A 269 7.02 -11.93 7.88
C LEU A 269 8.43 -11.56 8.38
N ALA A 270 8.53 -10.80 9.46
CA ALA A 270 9.81 -10.44 10.07
C ALA A 270 10.63 -11.68 10.51
N GLU A 271 9.98 -12.72 11.03
CA GLU A 271 10.63 -14.00 11.34
C GLU A 271 11.21 -14.67 10.08
N LEU A 272 10.44 -14.69 8.98
CA LEU A 272 10.82 -15.30 7.71
C LEU A 272 11.93 -14.50 7.00
N SER A 273 11.92 -13.16 7.08
CA SER A 273 13.00 -12.30 6.58
C SER A 273 14.35 -12.67 7.18
N LYS A 274 14.39 -12.88 8.51
CA LYS A 274 15.60 -13.34 9.22
C LYS A 274 16.07 -14.73 8.76
N LYS A 275 15.18 -15.55 8.21
CA LYS A 275 15.49 -16.87 7.63
C LYS A 275 15.89 -16.80 6.15
N GLY A 276 15.95 -15.60 5.56
CA GLY A 276 16.35 -15.38 4.17
C GLY A 276 15.21 -15.46 3.15
N VAL A 277 13.95 -15.51 3.61
CA VAL A 277 12.77 -15.38 2.74
C VAL A 277 12.66 -13.93 2.29
N THR A 278 12.40 -13.70 1.01
CA THR A 278 12.17 -12.34 0.51
C THR A 278 10.77 -11.88 0.88
N THR A 279 10.63 -10.90 1.78
CA THR A 279 9.35 -10.31 2.14
C THR A 279 9.24 -8.88 1.64
N ILE A 280 8.13 -8.53 1.01
CA ILE A 280 7.87 -7.19 0.49
C ILE A 280 6.55 -6.68 1.06
N ILE A 281 6.58 -5.46 1.59
CA ILE A 281 5.43 -4.83 2.20
C ILE A 281 5.06 -3.62 1.36
N GLY A 282 3.85 -3.62 0.82
CA GLY A 282 3.32 -2.56 -0.02
C GLY A 282 2.05 -1.94 0.55
N GLY A 283 1.84 -0.66 0.24
CA GLY A 283 0.68 0.11 0.68
C GLY A 283 0.88 0.76 2.04
N GLY A 284 0.45 2.02 2.16
CA GLY A 284 0.68 2.86 3.34
C GLY A 284 0.18 2.22 4.64
N ASP A 285 -0.99 1.59 4.62
CA ASP A 285 -1.55 0.95 5.82
C ASP A 285 -0.73 -0.26 6.30
N SER A 286 -0.19 -1.06 5.37
CA SER A 286 0.68 -2.19 5.71
C SER A 286 2.00 -1.72 6.31
N VAL A 287 2.56 -0.63 5.75
CA VAL A 287 3.79 0.00 6.26
C VAL A 287 3.54 0.55 7.67
N ALA A 288 2.45 1.28 7.88
CA ALA A 288 2.07 1.78 9.20
C ALA A 288 1.85 0.63 10.21
N ALA A 289 1.29 -0.49 9.78
CA ALA A 289 1.11 -1.66 10.62
C ALA A 289 2.45 -2.27 11.08
N VAL A 290 3.45 -2.40 10.19
CA VAL A 290 4.76 -2.94 10.61
C VAL A 290 5.57 -1.96 11.45
N GLU A 291 5.43 -0.66 11.21
CA GLU A 291 6.01 0.37 12.08
C GLU A 291 5.40 0.31 13.48
N LYS A 292 4.07 0.20 13.59
CA LYS A 292 3.37 0.06 14.89
C LYS A 292 3.85 -1.17 15.67
N VAL A 293 4.15 -2.27 14.98
CA VAL A 293 4.63 -3.52 15.59
C VAL A 293 6.13 -3.49 15.90
N GLY A 294 6.88 -2.53 15.36
CA GLY A 294 8.32 -2.39 15.58
C GLY A 294 9.16 -3.39 14.79
N VAL A 295 8.69 -3.82 13.61
CA VAL A 295 9.37 -4.81 12.77
C VAL A 295 9.73 -4.28 11.37
N ALA A 296 9.64 -2.97 11.15
CA ALA A 296 9.93 -2.34 9.86
C ALA A 296 11.41 -2.45 9.43
N ASP A 297 12.34 -2.55 10.38
CA ASP A 297 13.79 -2.55 10.13
C ASP A 297 14.40 -3.98 10.04
N VAL A 298 13.55 -5.01 10.01
CA VAL A 298 13.95 -6.43 10.00
C VAL A 298 13.93 -7.01 8.59
#